data_AF-A0A7X1NWG4-F1
#
_entry.id   AF-A0A7X1NWG4-F1
#
_cell.length_a   1.000
_cell.length_b   1.000
_cell.length_c   1.000
_cell.angle_alpha   90.00
_cell.angle_beta   90.00
_cell.angle_gamma   90.00
#
_symmetry.space_group_name_H-M   'P 1'
#
loop_
_entity.id
_entity.type
_entity.pdbx_description
1 polymer ?
#
loop_
_entity_poly.entity_id
_entity_poly.type
_entity_poly.pdbx_seq_one_letter_code
_entity_poly.pdbx_strand_id
1 'polypeptide(L)'
;MSTRSLLLLGTLLLAAPATAQTTTQTAPAQPAATAPAFASAAQATAEARRLADEARRTYPAGSASIDQALWRSAVDATEAAVTLDPGNADALRLRAQLYTEVGFWRQAELSWQALFRVAPASPGSADARQAATAQYNLGYAAYTRNQPSQAAASFAACLQLDPTSVPCATWAARTALESGNYAGAQTLYDRALQLAPGDRTLTYFRGLAASASRYGPAATRAFSRAYGELEAGRKTQALAGFQEAARSAPNFAEAWREAGRLALELGDAGAARAAYQGAVALPGATASDRYNLALAQEGEQFGLGAVQTFRTAYTRYTAGDRAGAEAGFLEATRLNPRYAKAWAWLGRVRYEAKNYAGATQAYGQAVALDPNDKSSAYFLRLAQQGK
;
A
#
# COMPACT_ATOMS: atom_id res chain seq x y z
N MET A 1 10.64 57.09 3.83
CA MET A 1 9.43 57.15 2.98
C MET A 1 8.44 56.14 3.51
N SER A 2 7.34 56.67 4.04
CA SER A 2 6.28 55.98 4.76
C SER A 2 5.07 55.89 3.83
N THR A 3 4.47 54.72 3.69
CA THR A 3 3.05 54.63 3.33
C THR A 3 2.41 53.49 4.12
N ARG A 4 1.75 53.89 5.20
CA ARG A 4 0.71 53.15 5.91
C ARG A 4 -0.50 53.00 4.99
N SER A 5 -1.05 51.81 4.86
CA SER A 5 -2.40 51.60 4.33
C SER A 5 -3.33 51.21 5.48
N LEU A 6 -4.33 52.08 5.72
CA LEU A 6 -5.40 51.91 6.70
C LEU A 6 -6.54 51.02 6.17
N LEU A 7 -6.99 50.14 7.06
CA LEU A 7 -8.37 49.74 7.40
C LEU A 7 -9.53 50.05 6.43
N LEU A 8 -10.34 49.01 6.18
CA LEU A 8 -11.81 49.11 6.17
C LEU A 8 -12.40 47.81 6.74
N LEU A 9 -12.98 47.92 7.95
CA LEU A 9 -13.80 46.91 8.60
C LEU A 9 -15.15 46.82 7.88
N GLY A 10 -15.44 45.66 7.28
CA GLY A 10 -16.78 45.31 6.82
C GLY A 10 -17.52 44.51 7.91
N THR A 11 -18.44 45.17 8.60
CA THR A 11 -19.45 44.55 9.48
C THR A 11 -20.42 43.71 8.64
N LEU A 12 -20.39 42.38 8.78
CA LEU A 12 -21.48 41.52 8.30
C LEU A 12 -22.49 41.32 9.44
N LEU A 13 -23.72 41.76 9.19
CA LEU A 13 -24.87 41.61 10.08
C LEU A 13 -25.21 40.13 10.29
N LEU A 14 -25.45 39.78 11.55
CA LEU A 14 -26.17 38.58 11.97
C LEU A 14 -27.63 38.67 11.48
N ALA A 15 -28.00 37.84 10.50
CA ALA A 15 -29.39 37.61 10.15
C ALA A 15 -30.01 36.64 11.16
N ALA A 16 -31.07 37.09 11.84
CA ALA A 16 -31.92 36.29 12.71
C ALA A 16 -32.66 35.20 11.91
N PRO A 17 -33.07 34.08 12.54
CA PRO A 17 -33.80 33.03 11.84
C PRO A 17 -35.23 33.51 11.55
N ALA A 18 -35.55 33.69 10.27
CA ALA A 18 -36.92 33.82 9.82
C ALA A 18 -37.62 32.47 9.99
N THR A 19 -38.60 32.40 10.90
CA THR A 19 -39.55 31.29 10.99
C THR A 19 -40.44 31.31 9.75
N ALA A 20 -40.00 30.65 8.68
CA ALA A 20 -40.89 30.33 7.57
C ALA A 20 -41.88 29.26 8.04
N GLN A 21 -43.12 29.68 8.30
CA GLN A 21 -44.24 28.76 8.42
C GLN A 21 -44.48 28.16 7.02
N THR A 22 -43.93 26.97 6.79
CA THR A 22 -44.31 26.13 5.66
C THR A 22 -45.72 25.63 5.92
N THR A 23 -46.71 26.38 5.42
CA THR A 23 -48.05 25.83 5.19
C THR A 23 -47.90 24.70 4.17
N THR A 24 -47.98 23.46 4.65
CA THR A 24 -48.12 22.26 3.82
C THR A 24 -49.46 22.33 3.11
N GLN A 25 -49.47 22.96 1.94
CA GLN A 25 -50.53 22.77 0.96
C GLN A 25 -50.37 21.32 0.44
N THR A 26 -51.14 20.41 1.01
CA THR A 26 -51.29 19.04 0.50
C THR A 26 -51.86 19.13 -0.91
N ALA A 27 -51.01 18.94 -1.92
CA ALA A 27 -51.46 18.63 -3.26
C ALA A 27 -52.35 17.39 -3.20
N PRO A 28 -53.48 17.34 -3.94
CA PRO A 28 -54.32 16.15 -3.96
C PRO A 28 -53.48 14.96 -4.42
N ALA A 29 -53.50 13.88 -3.64
CA ALA A 29 -52.89 12.62 -4.00
C ALA A 29 -53.40 12.22 -5.39
N GLN A 30 -52.50 12.14 -6.36
CA GLN A 30 -52.80 11.46 -7.62
C GLN A 30 -53.27 10.05 -7.25
N PRO A 31 -54.42 9.57 -7.75
CA PRO A 31 -54.84 8.21 -7.50
C PRO A 31 -53.72 7.28 -7.97
N ALA A 32 -53.23 6.44 -7.07
CA ALA A 32 -52.31 5.38 -7.41
C ALA A 32 -52.92 4.65 -8.61
N ALA A 33 -52.23 4.67 -9.76
CA ALA A 33 -52.64 3.89 -10.91
C ALA A 33 -52.87 2.47 -10.40
N THR A 34 -54.11 2.00 -10.45
CA THR A 34 -54.50 0.68 -9.97
C THR A 34 -53.64 -0.33 -10.72
N ALA A 35 -52.76 -1.01 -10.00
CA ALA A 35 -51.96 -2.09 -10.55
C ALA A 35 -52.90 -3.05 -11.32
N PRO A 36 -52.48 -3.56 -12.49
CA PRO A 36 -53.31 -4.50 -13.24
C PRO A 36 -53.76 -5.64 -12.31
N ALA A 37 -55.08 -5.84 -12.22
CA ALA A 37 -55.65 -6.89 -11.38
C ALA A 37 -55.43 -8.24 -12.07
N PHE A 38 -54.39 -8.97 -11.66
CA PHE A 38 -54.14 -10.33 -12.13
C PHE A 38 -55.04 -11.33 -11.38
N ALA A 39 -55.58 -12.33 -12.09
CA ALA A 39 -56.46 -13.33 -11.46
C ALA A 39 -55.68 -14.44 -10.72
N SER A 40 -54.38 -14.59 -10.99
CA SER A 40 -53.51 -15.54 -10.28
C SER A 40 -52.03 -15.13 -10.31
N ALA A 41 -51.24 -15.67 -9.38
CA ALA A 41 -49.79 -15.48 -9.35
C ALA A 41 -49.11 -15.98 -10.63
N ALA A 42 -49.61 -17.05 -11.25
CA ALA A 42 -49.08 -17.57 -12.51
C ALA A 42 -49.26 -16.58 -13.67
N GLN A 43 -50.43 -15.93 -13.75
CA GLN A 43 -50.69 -14.90 -14.77
C GLN A 43 -49.79 -13.67 -14.56
N ALA A 44 -49.67 -13.21 -13.32
CA ALA A 44 -48.81 -12.08 -12.97
C ALA A 44 -47.33 -12.37 -13.30
N THR A 45 -46.83 -13.57 -12.97
CA THR A 45 -45.46 -14.00 -13.29
C THR A 45 -45.24 -14.11 -14.81
N ALA A 46 -46.19 -14.63 -15.57
CA ALA A 46 -46.08 -14.71 -17.02
C ALA A 46 -46.02 -13.31 -17.68
N GLU A 47 -46.86 -12.39 -17.21
CA GLU A 47 -46.84 -11.01 -17.69
C GLU A 47 -45.54 -10.30 -17.33
N ALA A 48 -45.03 -10.49 -16.11
CA ALA A 48 -43.74 -9.96 -15.70
C ALA A 48 -42.60 -10.42 -16.63
N ARG A 49 -42.57 -11.70 -17.02
CA ARG A 49 -41.57 -12.21 -17.99
C ARG A 49 -41.72 -11.54 -19.34
N ARG A 50 -42.95 -11.46 -19.86
CA ARG A 50 -43.25 -10.83 -21.15
C ARG A 50 -42.74 -9.38 -21.18
N LEU A 51 -43.07 -8.59 -20.15
CA LEU A 51 -42.66 -7.19 -20.01
C LEU A 51 -41.15 -7.04 -19.87
N ALA A 52 -40.48 -7.92 -19.11
CA ALA A 52 -39.04 -7.92 -19.01
C ALA A 52 -38.35 -8.24 -20.34
N ASP A 53 -38.85 -9.23 -21.09
CA ASP A 53 -38.32 -9.58 -22.41
C ASP A 53 -38.57 -8.49 -23.46
N GLU A 54 -39.68 -7.77 -23.35
CA GLU A 54 -39.94 -6.56 -24.13
C GLU A 54 -38.94 -5.45 -23.75
N ALA A 55 -38.73 -5.21 -22.47
CA ALA A 55 -37.77 -4.21 -21.98
C ALA A 55 -36.34 -4.47 -22.48
N ARG A 56 -35.88 -5.73 -22.47
CA ARG A 56 -34.55 -6.13 -22.97
C ARG A 56 -34.39 -5.95 -24.47
N ARG A 57 -35.48 -6.00 -25.24
CA ARG A 57 -35.47 -5.72 -26.69
C ARG A 57 -35.54 -4.24 -27.00
N THR A 58 -36.20 -3.46 -26.15
CA THR A 58 -36.43 -2.02 -26.34
C THR A 58 -35.28 -1.16 -25.83
N TYR A 59 -34.65 -1.51 -24.70
CA TYR A 59 -33.62 -0.71 -24.08
C TYR A 59 -32.21 -1.27 -24.33
N PRO A 60 -31.17 -0.41 -24.37
CA PRO A 60 -29.79 -0.87 -24.49
C PRO A 60 -29.40 -1.86 -23.40
N ALA A 61 -28.59 -2.86 -23.76
CA ALA A 61 -28.06 -3.82 -22.80
C ALA A 61 -27.32 -3.11 -21.65
N GLY A 62 -27.60 -3.51 -20.40
CA GLY A 62 -27.00 -2.91 -19.20
C GLY A 62 -27.61 -1.57 -18.76
N SER A 63 -28.66 -1.08 -19.42
CA SER A 63 -29.34 0.18 -19.06
C SER A 63 -30.61 0.00 -18.22
N ALA A 64 -30.88 -1.23 -17.75
CA ALA A 64 -32.08 -1.53 -16.99
C ALA A 64 -32.19 -0.65 -15.74
N SER A 65 -33.35 -0.04 -15.56
CA SER A 65 -33.63 0.89 -14.45
C SER A 65 -35.11 0.85 -14.12
N ILE A 66 -35.46 1.04 -12.84
CA ILE A 66 -36.86 1.12 -12.41
C ILE A 66 -37.59 2.34 -12.99
N ASP A 67 -36.86 3.35 -13.46
CA ASP A 67 -37.46 4.57 -14.01
C ASP A 67 -37.96 4.36 -15.45
N GLN A 68 -37.56 3.26 -16.10
CA GLN A 68 -38.01 2.88 -17.42
C GLN A 68 -39.35 2.14 -17.33
N ALA A 69 -40.33 2.57 -18.12
CA ALA A 69 -41.73 2.14 -18.01
C ALA A 69 -41.93 0.61 -18.08
N LEU A 70 -41.23 -0.09 -19.00
CA LEU A 70 -41.37 -1.54 -19.14
C LEU A 70 -40.76 -2.29 -17.95
N TRP A 71 -39.61 -1.84 -17.43
CA TRP A 71 -38.98 -2.44 -16.25
C TRP A 71 -39.82 -2.22 -14.99
N ARG A 72 -40.36 -1.01 -14.82
CA ARG A 72 -41.30 -0.71 -13.73
C ARG A 72 -42.50 -1.64 -13.77
N SER A 73 -43.13 -1.76 -14.95
CA SER A 73 -44.31 -2.60 -15.12
C SER A 73 -44.00 -4.08 -14.88
N ALA A 74 -42.83 -4.56 -15.31
CA ALA A 74 -42.39 -5.93 -15.05
C ALA A 74 -42.21 -6.19 -13.54
N VAL A 75 -41.57 -5.25 -12.82
CA VAL A 75 -41.39 -5.32 -11.36
C VAL A 75 -42.75 -5.26 -10.64
N ASP A 76 -43.63 -4.35 -11.00
CA ASP A 76 -44.98 -4.23 -10.41
C ASP A 76 -45.77 -5.53 -10.60
N ALA A 77 -45.67 -6.18 -11.77
CA ALA A 77 -46.27 -7.49 -12.01
C ALA A 77 -45.67 -8.60 -11.14
N THR A 78 -44.36 -8.59 -10.87
CA THR A 78 -43.77 -9.54 -9.91
C THR A 78 -44.19 -9.29 -8.46
N GLU A 79 -44.41 -8.04 -8.06
CA GLU A 79 -44.94 -7.72 -6.72
C GLU A 79 -46.39 -8.21 -6.56
N ALA A 80 -47.21 -8.04 -7.59
CA ALA A 80 -48.56 -8.61 -7.61
C ALA A 80 -48.52 -10.14 -7.54
N ALA A 81 -47.61 -10.79 -8.27
CA ALA A 81 -47.45 -12.24 -8.24
C ALA A 81 -47.11 -12.77 -6.83
N VAL A 82 -46.16 -12.12 -6.15
CA VAL A 82 -45.75 -12.51 -4.79
C VAL A 82 -46.83 -12.14 -3.75
N THR A 83 -47.65 -11.12 -3.99
CA THR A 83 -48.80 -10.80 -3.13
C THR A 83 -49.88 -11.87 -3.22
N LEU A 84 -50.14 -12.39 -4.42
CA LEU A 84 -51.14 -13.43 -4.66
C LEU A 84 -50.71 -14.80 -4.14
N ASP A 85 -49.42 -15.13 -4.22
CA ASP A 85 -48.84 -16.36 -3.67
C ASP A 85 -47.42 -16.11 -3.13
N PRO A 86 -47.29 -15.76 -1.82
CA PRO A 86 -46.01 -15.44 -1.20
C PRO A 86 -45.03 -16.61 -1.13
N GLY A 87 -45.51 -17.85 -1.31
CA GLY A 87 -44.69 -19.07 -1.27
C GLY A 87 -44.21 -19.51 -2.66
N ASN A 88 -44.64 -18.84 -3.73
CA ASN A 88 -44.33 -19.24 -5.08
C ASN A 88 -42.84 -19.01 -5.42
N ALA A 89 -42.06 -20.08 -5.45
CA ALA A 89 -40.63 -19.99 -5.73
C ALA A 89 -40.33 -19.39 -7.12
N ASP A 90 -41.20 -19.56 -8.11
CA ASP A 90 -40.99 -19.00 -9.45
C ASP A 90 -41.22 -17.49 -9.48
N ALA A 91 -42.31 -17.01 -8.86
CA ALA A 91 -42.59 -15.58 -8.72
C ALA A 91 -41.51 -14.88 -7.89
N LEU A 92 -41.10 -15.48 -6.76
CA LEU A 92 -40.03 -14.95 -5.91
C LEU A 92 -38.69 -14.86 -6.66
N ARG A 93 -38.35 -15.90 -7.44
CA ARG A 93 -37.13 -15.90 -8.26
C ARG A 93 -37.17 -14.81 -9.31
N LEU A 94 -38.27 -14.70 -10.06
CA LEU A 94 -38.39 -13.66 -11.08
C LEU A 94 -38.31 -12.26 -10.47
N ARG A 95 -38.99 -12.02 -9.34
CA ARG A 95 -38.90 -10.74 -8.61
C ARG A 95 -37.46 -10.41 -8.22
N ALA A 96 -36.75 -11.38 -7.65
CA ALA A 96 -35.36 -11.20 -7.22
C ALA A 96 -34.43 -10.91 -8.42
N GLN A 97 -34.64 -11.61 -9.54
CA GLN A 97 -33.91 -11.39 -10.78
C GLN A 97 -34.14 -9.98 -11.34
N LEU A 98 -35.41 -9.54 -11.43
CA LEU A 98 -35.73 -8.21 -11.96
C LEU A 98 -35.19 -7.10 -11.07
N TYR A 99 -35.32 -7.21 -9.74
CA TYR A 99 -34.72 -6.21 -8.84
C TYR A 99 -33.19 -6.18 -8.91
N THR A 100 -32.55 -7.32 -9.18
CA THR A 100 -31.10 -7.37 -9.41
C THR A 100 -30.74 -6.68 -10.73
N GLU A 101 -31.51 -6.91 -11.78
CA GLU A 101 -31.26 -6.35 -13.11
C GLU A 101 -31.43 -4.82 -13.15
N VAL A 102 -32.46 -4.28 -12.49
CA VAL A 102 -32.72 -2.83 -12.42
C VAL A 102 -31.88 -2.11 -11.35
N GLY A 103 -31.02 -2.82 -10.63
CA GLY A 103 -30.12 -2.24 -9.63
C GLY A 103 -30.77 -1.82 -8.30
N PHE A 104 -31.98 -2.31 -7.99
CA PHE A 104 -32.65 -2.06 -6.72
C PHE A 104 -32.18 -3.04 -5.64
N TRP A 105 -30.90 -2.92 -5.26
CA TRP A 105 -30.16 -3.96 -4.52
C TRP A 105 -30.80 -4.38 -3.18
N ARG A 106 -31.42 -3.45 -2.44
CA ARG A 106 -32.08 -3.79 -1.17
C ARG A 106 -33.35 -4.62 -1.40
N GLN A 107 -34.13 -4.31 -2.44
CA GLN A 107 -35.31 -5.12 -2.79
C GLN A 107 -34.92 -6.46 -3.39
N ALA A 108 -33.81 -6.49 -4.15
CA ALA A 108 -33.21 -7.72 -4.65
C ALA A 108 -32.82 -8.64 -3.50
N GLU A 109 -32.08 -8.14 -2.49
CA GLU A 109 -31.70 -8.90 -1.31
C GLU A 109 -32.91 -9.49 -0.58
N LEU A 110 -33.94 -8.68 -0.30
CA LEU A 110 -35.15 -9.15 0.38
C LEU A 110 -35.87 -10.24 -0.42
N SER A 111 -35.88 -10.11 -1.75
CA SER A 111 -36.49 -11.09 -2.65
C SER A 111 -35.69 -12.39 -2.71
N TRP A 112 -34.35 -12.32 -2.77
CA TRP A 112 -33.48 -13.50 -2.69
C TRP A 112 -33.61 -14.21 -1.33
N GLN A 113 -33.67 -13.47 -0.22
CA GLN A 113 -33.91 -14.05 1.11
C GLN A 113 -35.29 -14.71 1.23
N ALA A 114 -36.32 -14.15 0.59
CA ALA A 114 -37.64 -14.78 0.54
C ALA A 114 -37.61 -16.08 -0.29
N LEU A 115 -36.96 -16.07 -1.45
CA LEU A 115 -36.76 -17.27 -2.27
C LEU A 115 -36.01 -18.36 -1.48
N PHE A 116 -34.90 -18.03 -0.83
CA PHE A 116 -34.08 -19.03 -0.13
C PHE A 116 -34.71 -19.57 1.16
N ARG A 117 -35.81 -18.98 1.63
CA ARG A 117 -36.65 -19.56 2.70
C ARG A 117 -37.51 -20.73 2.20
N VAL A 118 -37.97 -20.69 0.95
CA VAL A 118 -38.82 -21.73 0.36
C VAL A 118 -38.04 -22.71 -0.52
N ALA A 119 -36.93 -22.25 -1.12
CA ALA A 119 -36.04 -23.04 -1.97
C ALA A 119 -34.59 -22.65 -1.65
N PRO A 120 -33.96 -23.26 -0.62
CA PRO A 120 -32.59 -22.96 -0.22
C PRO A 120 -31.62 -23.11 -1.40
N ALA A 121 -30.76 -22.11 -1.60
CA ALA A 121 -29.76 -22.17 -2.65
C ALA A 121 -28.52 -22.97 -2.22
N SER A 122 -27.99 -23.75 -3.15
CA SER A 122 -26.62 -24.27 -3.04
C SER A 122 -25.63 -23.14 -3.34
N PRO A 123 -24.53 -23.00 -2.56
CA PRO A 123 -23.46 -22.07 -2.86
C PRO A 123 -22.95 -22.25 -4.30
N GLY A 124 -22.76 -21.15 -5.03
CA GLY A 124 -22.33 -21.17 -6.42
C GLY A 124 -23.39 -21.62 -7.44
N SER A 125 -24.65 -21.84 -7.04
CA SER A 125 -25.76 -21.99 -8.00
C SER A 125 -26.02 -20.68 -8.78
N ALA A 126 -26.78 -20.74 -9.87
CA ALA A 126 -27.12 -19.54 -10.65
C ALA A 126 -27.86 -18.49 -9.80
N ASP A 127 -28.87 -18.92 -9.03
CA ASP A 127 -29.60 -18.07 -8.09
C ASP A 127 -28.67 -17.50 -7.00
N ALA A 128 -27.78 -18.33 -6.43
CA ALA A 128 -26.80 -17.86 -5.45
C ALA A 128 -25.83 -16.83 -6.02
N ARG A 129 -25.34 -16.99 -7.26
CA ARG A 129 -24.48 -16.01 -7.92
C ARG A 129 -25.18 -14.68 -8.16
N GLN A 130 -26.45 -14.69 -8.56
CA GLN A 130 -27.23 -13.45 -8.72
C GLN A 130 -27.52 -12.77 -7.37
N ALA A 131 -27.85 -13.56 -6.33
CA ALA A 131 -27.96 -13.04 -4.97
C ALA A 131 -26.63 -12.46 -4.46
N ALA A 132 -25.51 -13.09 -4.80
CA ALA A 132 -24.17 -12.60 -4.50
C ALA A 132 -23.90 -11.25 -5.20
N THR A 133 -24.36 -11.05 -6.44
CA THR A 133 -24.28 -9.75 -7.13
C THR A 133 -25.04 -8.65 -6.36
N ALA A 134 -26.24 -8.93 -5.84
CA ALA A 134 -26.96 -7.95 -5.02
C ALA A 134 -26.19 -7.61 -3.73
N GLN A 135 -25.63 -8.62 -3.05
CA GLN A 135 -24.81 -8.42 -1.84
C GLN A 135 -23.52 -7.64 -2.13
N TYR A 136 -22.85 -7.93 -3.25
CA TYR A 136 -21.69 -7.18 -3.72
C TYR A 136 -22.01 -5.69 -3.87
N ASN A 137 -23.11 -5.36 -4.54
CA ASN A 137 -23.47 -3.96 -4.79
C ASN A 137 -23.95 -3.23 -3.53
N LEU A 138 -24.66 -3.92 -2.62
CA LEU A 138 -24.96 -3.38 -1.29
C LEU A 138 -23.68 -3.08 -0.50
N GLY A 139 -22.73 -4.02 -0.51
CA GLY A 139 -21.44 -3.86 0.14
C GLY A 139 -20.65 -2.68 -0.43
N TYR A 140 -20.61 -2.56 -1.76
CA TYR A 140 -19.94 -1.44 -2.43
C TYR A 140 -20.62 -0.10 -2.13
N ALA A 141 -21.96 -0.05 -2.14
CA ALA A 141 -22.71 1.15 -1.76
C ALA A 141 -22.51 1.54 -0.29
N ALA A 142 -22.38 0.58 0.62
CA ALA A 142 -22.04 0.86 2.02
C ALA A 142 -20.59 1.35 2.16
N TYR A 143 -19.66 0.75 1.41
CA TYR A 143 -18.25 1.17 1.36
C TYR A 143 -18.10 2.63 0.92
N THR A 144 -18.74 3.04 -0.18
CA THR A 144 -18.68 4.43 -0.69
C THR A 144 -19.34 5.44 0.25
N ARG A 145 -20.28 4.99 1.09
CA ARG A 145 -20.89 5.79 2.16
C ARG A 145 -20.10 5.78 3.47
N ASN A 146 -18.88 5.22 3.47
CA ASN A 146 -18.01 5.09 4.64
C ASN A 146 -18.68 4.33 5.80
N GLN A 147 -19.39 3.23 5.48
CA GLN A 147 -20.04 2.34 6.43
C GLN A 147 -19.34 0.97 6.47
N PRO A 148 -18.13 0.88 7.05
CA PRO A 148 -17.26 -0.30 6.92
C PRO A 148 -17.88 -1.58 7.50
N SER A 149 -18.63 -1.50 8.60
CA SER A 149 -19.28 -2.67 9.19
C SER A 149 -20.38 -3.25 8.29
N GLN A 150 -21.17 -2.38 7.64
CA GLN A 150 -22.21 -2.79 6.70
C GLN A 150 -21.59 -3.37 5.43
N ALA A 151 -20.55 -2.71 4.91
CA ALA A 151 -19.81 -3.20 3.75
C ALA A 151 -19.22 -4.60 4.01
N ALA A 152 -18.56 -4.79 5.16
CA ALA A 152 -18.00 -6.08 5.56
C ALA A 152 -19.06 -7.18 5.66
N ALA A 153 -20.23 -6.88 6.24
CA ALA A 153 -21.33 -7.84 6.35
C ALA A 153 -21.86 -8.27 4.97
N SER A 154 -22.08 -7.32 4.06
CA SER A 154 -22.56 -7.61 2.71
C SER A 154 -21.52 -8.36 1.87
N PHE A 155 -20.22 -8.02 1.94
CA PHE A 155 -19.19 -8.78 1.24
C PHE A 155 -19.00 -10.20 1.82
N ALA A 156 -19.16 -10.38 3.13
CA ALA A 156 -19.16 -11.70 3.75
C ALA A 156 -20.35 -12.55 3.26
N ALA A 157 -21.55 -11.97 3.20
CA ALA A 157 -22.73 -12.63 2.62
C ALA A 157 -22.53 -12.96 1.14
N CYS A 158 -21.89 -12.06 0.36
CA CYS A 158 -21.53 -12.36 -1.02
C CYS A 158 -20.63 -13.60 -1.13
N LEU A 159 -19.58 -13.69 -0.31
CA LEU A 159 -18.65 -14.83 -0.33
C LEU A 159 -19.25 -16.15 0.17
N GLN A 160 -20.32 -16.09 0.97
CA GLN A 160 -21.09 -17.29 1.35
C GLN A 160 -21.91 -17.80 0.17
N LEU A 161 -22.51 -16.90 -0.60
CA LEU A 161 -23.35 -17.22 -1.76
C LEU A 161 -22.52 -17.63 -2.98
N ASP A 162 -21.44 -16.90 -3.26
CA ASP A 162 -20.47 -17.22 -4.31
C ASP A 162 -19.04 -17.26 -3.74
N PRO A 163 -18.60 -18.45 -3.30
CA PRO A 163 -17.25 -18.66 -2.79
C PRO A 163 -16.13 -18.39 -3.79
N THR A 164 -16.44 -18.32 -5.09
CA THR A 164 -15.48 -18.18 -6.20
C THR A 164 -15.43 -16.76 -6.77
N SER A 165 -16.20 -15.82 -6.19
CA SER A 165 -16.22 -14.43 -6.63
C SER A 165 -14.95 -13.68 -6.24
N VAL A 166 -14.08 -13.44 -7.23
CA VAL A 166 -12.89 -12.57 -7.09
C VAL A 166 -13.28 -11.15 -6.65
N PRO A 167 -14.30 -10.49 -7.22
CA PRO A 167 -14.71 -9.16 -6.77
C PRO A 167 -15.11 -9.12 -5.30
N CYS A 168 -15.90 -10.09 -4.82
CA CYS A 168 -16.32 -10.10 -3.42
C CYS A 168 -15.15 -10.39 -2.47
N ALA A 169 -14.24 -11.29 -2.83
CA ALA A 169 -13.02 -11.52 -2.05
C ALA A 169 -12.16 -10.26 -1.96
N THR A 170 -11.99 -9.56 -3.09
CA THR A 170 -11.18 -8.35 -3.21
C THR A 170 -11.73 -7.20 -2.35
N TRP A 171 -13.04 -6.94 -2.45
CA TRP A 171 -13.66 -5.85 -1.69
C TRP A 171 -13.85 -6.17 -0.21
N ALA A 172 -14.09 -7.44 0.14
CA ALA A 172 -14.00 -7.88 1.53
C ALA A 172 -12.61 -7.61 2.11
N ALA A 173 -11.56 -8.00 1.38
CA ALA A 173 -10.16 -7.81 1.79
C ALA A 173 -9.83 -6.32 1.97
N ARG A 174 -10.23 -5.50 1.00
CA ARG A 174 -10.02 -4.04 1.04
C ARG A 174 -10.75 -3.39 2.22
N THR A 175 -12.01 -3.75 2.44
CA THR A 175 -12.79 -3.23 3.58
C THR A 175 -12.13 -3.59 4.90
N ALA A 176 -11.64 -4.83 5.04
CA ALA A 176 -10.90 -5.27 6.22
C ALA A 176 -9.58 -4.50 6.41
N LEU A 177 -8.83 -4.26 5.33
CA LEU A 177 -7.57 -3.52 5.33
C LEU A 177 -7.78 -2.08 5.84
N GLU A 178 -8.76 -1.39 5.29
CA GLU A 178 -9.08 0.00 5.64
C GLU A 178 -9.67 0.13 7.05
N SER A 179 -10.37 -0.90 7.53
CA SER A 179 -10.89 -0.98 8.90
C SER A 179 -9.82 -1.37 9.94
N GLY A 180 -8.57 -1.61 9.52
CA GLY A 180 -7.47 -1.99 10.41
C GLY A 180 -7.38 -3.47 10.75
N ASN A 181 -8.25 -4.32 10.18
CA ASN A 181 -8.16 -5.77 10.32
C ASN A 181 -7.15 -6.35 9.30
N TYR A 182 -5.87 -6.10 9.54
CA TYR A 182 -4.79 -6.44 8.61
C TYR A 182 -4.61 -7.95 8.40
N ALA A 183 -4.70 -8.74 9.46
CA ALA A 183 -4.61 -10.20 9.38
C ALA A 183 -5.79 -10.77 8.57
N GLY A 184 -7.01 -10.33 8.84
CA GLY A 184 -8.18 -10.74 8.07
C GLY A 184 -8.11 -10.30 6.61
N ALA A 185 -7.63 -9.08 6.35
CA ALA A 185 -7.41 -8.59 4.99
C ALA A 185 -6.42 -9.47 4.22
N GLN A 186 -5.31 -9.86 4.86
CA GLN A 186 -4.33 -10.75 4.24
C GLN A 186 -4.97 -12.09 3.85
N THR A 187 -5.74 -12.72 4.75
CA THR A 187 -6.44 -13.98 4.45
C THR A 187 -7.41 -13.84 3.27
N LEU A 188 -8.15 -12.73 3.20
CA LEU A 188 -9.09 -12.47 2.11
C LEU A 188 -8.37 -12.20 0.78
N TYR A 189 -7.23 -11.50 0.79
CA TYR A 189 -6.39 -11.34 -0.39
C TYR A 189 -5.73 -12.65 -0.83
N ASP A 190 -5.29 -13.50 0.11
CA ASP A 190 -4.76 -14.84 -0.19
C ASP A 190 -5.83 -15.68 -0.91
N ARG A 191 -7.09 -15.62 -0.46
CA ARG A 191 -8.21 -16.27 -1.16
C ARG A 191 -8.47 -15.67 -2.54
N ALA A 192 -8.45 -14.34 -2.68
CA ALA A 192 -8.63 -13.70 -3.97
C ALA A 192 -7.52 -14.12 -4.97
N LEU A 193 -6.27 -14.26 -4.49
CA LEU A 193 -5.13 -14.74 -5.28
C LEU A 193 -5.22 -16.22 -5.63
N GLN A 194 -5.83 -17.07 -4.79
CA GLN A 194 -6.10 -18.47 -5.18
C GLN A 194 -7.03 -18.55 -6.41
N LEU A 195 -7.98 -17.61 -6.51
CA LEU A 195 -8.92 -17.51 -7.63
C LEU A 195 -8.33 -16.78 -8.84
N ALA A 196 -7.42 -15.83 -8.61
CA ALA A 196 -6.74 -15.04 -9.64
C ALA A 196 -5.21 -14.93 -9.37
N PRO A 197 -4.42 -16.00 -9.60
CA PRO A 197 -3.01 -16.06 -9.17
C PRO A 197 -2.05 -15.06 -9.82
N GLY A 198 -2.43 -14.51 -10.99
CA GLY A 198 -1.61 -13.56 -11.75
C GLY A 198 -1.91 -12.09 -11.46
N ASP A 199 -2.84 -11.77 -10.56
CA ASP A 199 -3.26 -10.39 -10.33
C ASP A 199 -2.21 -9.64 -9.49
N ARG A 200 -1.54 -8.68 -10.13
CA ARG A 200 -0.52 -7.83 -9.52
C ARG A 200 -1.09 -6.90 -8.45
N THR A 201 -2.32 -6.44 -8.62
CA THR A 201 -3.00 -5.54 -7.68
C THR A 201 -3.31 -6.29 -6.39
N LEU A 202 -3.84 -7.51 -6.50
CA LEU A 202 -4.09 -8.37 -5.33
C LEU A 202 -2.79 -8.73 -4.63
N THR A 203 -1.73 -9.06 -5.38
CA THR A 203 -0.40 -9.35 -4.82
C THR A 203 0.14 -8.18 -4.02
N TYR A 204 0.03 -6.96 -4.56
CA TYR A 204 0.45 -5.73 -3.88
C TYR A 204 -0.31 -5.50 -2.57
N PHE A 205 -1.65 -5.51 -2.60
CA PHE A 205 -2.45 -5.25 -1.40
C PHE A 205 -2.34 -6.37 -0.36
N ARG A 206 -2.14 -7.62 -0.79
CA ARG A 206 -1.79 -8.73 0.11
C ARG A 206 -0.49 -8.43 0.86
N GLY A 207 0.55 -8.00 0.16
CA GLY A 207 1.84 -7.61 0.75
C GLY A 207 1.69 -6.44 1.73
N LEU A 208 0.86 -5.45 1.37
CA LEU A 208 0.55 -4.31 2.23
C LEU A 208 -0.16 -4.75 3.51
N ALA A 209 -1.18 -5.61 3.41
CA ALA A 209 -1.89 -6.16 4.56
C ALA A 209 -0.97 -6.98 5.47
N ALA A 210 -0.12 -7.84 4.89
CA ALA A 210 0.85 -8.62 5.64
C ALA A 210 1.87 -7.73 6.38
N SER A 211 2.35 -6.67 5.73
CA SER A 211 3.28 -5.71 6.32
C SER A 211 2.63 -4.91 7.44
N ALA A 212 1.40 -4.44 7.24
CA ALA A 212 0.64 -3.72 8.25
C ALA A 212 0.29 -4.60 9.46
N SER A 213 0.02 -5.89 9.24
CA SER A 213 -0.17 -6.88 10.31
C SER A 213 1.10 -7.10 11.13
N ARG A 214 2.26 -7.21 10.46
CA ARG A 214 3.55 -7.52 11.10
C ARG A 214 4.25 -6.33 11.76
N TYR A 215 4.21 -5.18 11.11
CA TYR A 215 4.98 -3.99 11.50
C TYR A 215 4.08 -2.82 11.93
N GLY A 216 2.76 -2.98 11.84
CA GLY A 216 1.81 -1.92 12.10
C GLY A 216 1.62 -0.98 10.91
N PRO A 217 0.48 -0.29 10.87
CA PRO A 217 0.09 0.53 9.72
C PRO A 217 0.89 1.82 9.60
N ALA A 218 1.36 2.40 10.71
CA ALA A 218 2.18 3.60 10.69
C ALA A 218 3.51 3.35 9.98
N ALA A 219 4.24 2.30 10.39
CA ALA A 219 5.50 1.91 9.78
C ALA A 219 5.33 1.54 8.30
N THR A 220 4.27 0.79 7.99
CA THR A 220 3.97 0.36 6.62
C THR A 220 3.68 1.56 5.70
N ARG A 221 2.87 2.54 6.14
CA ARG A 221 2.60 3.75 5.36
C ARG A 221 3.85 4.61 5.17
N ALA A 222 4.65 4.77 6.22
CA ALA A 222 5.91 5.53 6.14
C ALA A 222 6.87 4.88 5.13
N PHE A 223 6.97 3.55 5.16
CA PHE A 223 7.80 2.77 4.24
C PHE A 223 7.31 2.86 2.78
N SER A 224 6.00 2.74 2.53
CA SER A 224 5.43 2.90 1.19
C SER A 224 5.60 4.33 0.66
N ARG A 225 5.42 5.37 1.49
CA ARG A 225 5.73 6.75 1.10
C ARG A 225 7.20 6.91 0.75
N ALA A 226 8.10 6.35 1.54
CA ALA A 226 9.54 6.47 1.33
C ALA A 226 9.97 5.97 -0.06
N TYR A 227 9.41 4.83 -0.52
CA TYR A 227 9.62 4.38 -1.89
C TYR A 227 9.01 5.32 -2.93
N GLY A 228 7.80 5.84 -2.71
CA GLY A 228 7.21 6.83 -3.63
C GLY A 228 8.07 8.10 -3.77
N GLU A 229 8.68 8.56 -2.68
CA GLU A 229 9.63 9.67 -2.69
C GLU A 229 10.93 9.30 -3.42
N LEU A 230 11.43 8.07 -3.23
CA LEU A 230 12.63 7.58 -3.90
C LEU A 230 12.45 7.50 -5.42
N GLU A 231 11.34 6.94 -5.88
CA GLU A 231 10.98 6.87 -7.31
C GLU A 231 10.85 8.27 -7.93
N ALA A 232 10.40 9.24 -7.14
CA ALA A 232 10.32 10.63 -7.57
C ALA A 232 11.66 11.39 -7.45
N GLY A 233 12.77 10.71 -7.15
CA GLY A 233 14.11 11.27 -7.02
C GLY A 233 14.35 12.08 -5.73
N ARG A 234 13.38 12.12 -4.83
CA ARG A 234 13.39 12.89 -3.58
C ARG A 234 14.06 12.11 -2.44
N LYS A 235 15.36 11.86 -2.61
CA LYS A 235 16.16 10.98 -1.72
C LYS A 235 16.16 11.40 -0.25
N THR A 236 16.21 12.70 0.05
CA THR A 236 16.18 13.19 1.44
C THR A 236 14.84 12.91 2.11
N GLN A 237 13.72 13.14 1.41
CA GLN A 237 12.39 12.78 1.92
C GLN A 237 12.23 11.26 2.08
N ALA A 238 12.74 10.48 1.12
CA ALA A 238 12.74 9.03 1.19
C ALA A 238 13.51 8.52 2.43
N LEU A 239 14.70 9.07 2.71
CA LEU A 239 15.47 8.73 3.91
C LEU A 239 14.67 9.00 5.18
N ALA A 240 14.04 10.18 5.29
CA ALA A 240 13.20 10.51 6.43
C ALA A 240 12.04 9.53 6.61
N GLY A 241 11.41 9.09 5.51
CA GLY A 241 10.34 8.09 5.52
C GLY A 241 10.81 6.70 5.96
N PHE A 242 11.97 6.24 5.50
CA PHE A 242 12.54 4.97 5.96
C PHE A 242 12.92 5.01 7.45
N GLN A 243 13.47 6.13 7.92
CA GLN A 243 13.75 6.35 9.35
C GLN A 243 12.48 6.41 10.20
N GLU A 244 11.40 7.03 9.70
CA GLU A 244 10.08 7.01 10.35
C GLU A 244 9.53 5.59 10.45
N ALA A 245 9.62 4.80 9.38
CA ALA A 245 9.20 3.41 9.38
C ALA A 245 9.97 2.57 10.40
N ALA A 246 11.30 2.71 10.41
CA ALA A 246 12.19 2.01 11.32
C ALA A 246 11.95 2.37 12.80
N ARG A 247 11.70 3.65 13.11
CA ARG A 247 11.33 4.09 14.47
C ARG A 247 9.96 3.60 14.89
N SER A 248 8.99 3.57 13.97
CA SER A 248 7.62 3.10 14.24
C SER A 248 7.55 1.60 14.45
N ALA A 249 8.45 0.84 13.81
CA ALA A 249 8.58 -0.60 13.97
C ALA A 249 10.06 -0.99 14.06
N PRO A 250 10.66 -0.98 15.27
CA PRO A 250 12.08 -1.32 15.44
C PRO A 250 12.45 -2.72 14.95
N ASN A 251 11.49 -3.65 14.87
CA ASN A 251 11.67 -5.00 14.32
C ASN A 251 11.64 -5.06 12.77
N PHE A 252 11.46 -3.93 12.08
CA PHE A 252 11.38 -3.86 10.61
C PHE A 252 12.77 -3.71 9.99
N ALA A 253 13.48 -4.84 9.85
CA ALA A 253 14.85 -4.89 9.35
C ALA A 253 15.07 -4.17 8.01
N GLU A 254 14.12 -4.28 7.09
CA GLU A 254 14.21 -3.68 5.76
C GLU A 254 14.18 -2.14 5.83
N ALA A 255 13.33 -1.56 6.68
CA ALA A 255 13.31 -0.11 6.90
C ALA A 255 14.66 0.42 7.43
N TRP A 256 15.30 -0.31 8.36
CA TRP A 256 16.65 0.02 8.83
C TRP A 256 17.69 -0.05 7.70
N ARG A 257 17.64 -1.11 6.88
CA ARG A 257 18.60 -1.31 5.78
C ARG A 257 18.45 -0.26 4.69
N GLU A 258 17.23 0.07 4.28
CA GLU A 258 16.98 1.10 3.27
C GLU A 258 17.36 2.49 3.78
N ALA A 259 17.07 2.80 5.06
CA ALA A 259 17.54 4.04 5.68
C ALA A 259 19.08 4.11 5.68
N GLY A 260 19.76 3.03 6.07
CA GLY A 260 21.23 2.97 6.10
C GLY A 260 21.86 3.10 4.71
N ARG A 261 21.32 2.37 3.73
CA ARG A 261 21.79 2.39 2.34
C ARG A 261 21.66 3.79 1.74
N LEU A 262 20.50 4.41 1.91
CA LEU A 262 20.22 5.73 1.34
C LEU A 262 21.00 6.83 2.07
N ALA A 263 21.24 6.69 3.38
CA ALA A 263 22.12 7.59 4.11
C ALA A 263 23.57 7.53 3.62
N LEU A 264 24.11 6.32 3.36
CA LEU A 264 25.44 6.17 2.75
C LEU A 264 25.52 6.82 1.37
N GLU A 265 24.47 6.67 0.55
CA GLU A 265 24.36 7.29 -0.78
C GLU A 265 24.33 8.81 -0.71
N LEU A 266 23.69 9.38 0.31
CA LEU A 266 23.63 10.81 0.57
C LEU A 266 24.88 11.36 1.29
N GLY A 267 25.84 10.50 1.66
CA GLY A 267 27.05 10.89 2.39
C GLY A 267 26.83 11.20 3.87
N ASP A 268 25.67 10.83 4.44
CA ASP A 268 25.36 11.01 5.86
C ASP A 268 25.81 9.79 6.68
N ALA A 269 27.06 9.83 7.14
CA ALA A 269 27.67 8.76 7.93
C ALA A 269 26.95 8.52 9.26
N GLY A 270 26.46 9.59 9.90
CA GLY A 270 25.80 9.51 11.20
C GLY A 270 24.43 8.83 11.08
N ALA A 271 23.64 9.22 10.09
CA ALA A 271 22.36 8.57 9.79
C ALA A 271 22.56 7.10 9.37
N ALA A 272 23.57 6.82 8.54
CA ALA A 272 23.92 5.46 8.16
C ALA A 272 24.30 4.60 9.37
N ARG A 273 25.12 5.13 10.28
CA ARG A 273 25.52 4.43 11.52
C ARG A 273 24.30 4.10 12.35
N ALA A 274 23.45 5.09 12.63
CA ALA A 274 22.25 4.88 13.44
C ALA A 274 21.33 3.81 12.83
N ALA A 275 21.16 3.83 11.51
CA ALA A 275 20.31 2.87 10.81
C ALA A 275 20.87 1.44 10.83
N TYR A 276 22.17 1.26 10.54
CA TYR A 276 22.80 -0.07 10.60
C TYR A 276 23.00 -0.58 12.03
N GLN A 277 23.10 0.29 13.04
CA GLN A 277 23.00 -0.12 14.45
C GLN A 277 21.64 -0.76 14.74
N GLY A 278 20.55 -0.14 14.28
CA GLY A 278 19.21 -0.70 14.36
C GLY A 278 19.10 -2.07 13.67
N ALA A 279 19.65 -2.19 12.45
CA ALA A 279 19.65 -3.47 11.72
C ALA A 279 20.47 -4.57 12.43
N VAL A 280 21.64 -4.24 12.97
CA VAL A 280 22.53 -5.19 13.66
C VAL A 280 21.96 -5.65 15.01
N ALA A 281 21.11 -4.86 15.66
CA ALA A 281 20.44 -5.24 16.89
C ALA A 281 19.37 -6.32 16.70
N LEU A 282 18.95 -6.60 15.47
CA LEU A 282 17.92 -7.59 15.18
C LEU A 282 18.49 -9.01 15.10
N PRO A 283 17.73 -10.05 15.51
CA PRO A 283 18.18 -11.44 15.44
C PRO A 283 18.60 -11.91 14.03
N GLY A 284 18.06 -11.28 12.98
CA GLY A 284 18.36 -11.57 11.57
C GLY A 284 19.48 -10.71 10.96
N ALA A 285 20.35 -10.12 11.77
CA ALA A 285 21.45 -9.28 11.32
C ALA A 285 22.45 -10.05 10.44
N THR A 286 22.75 -9.50 9.26
CA THR A 286 23.64 -10.10 8.26
C THR A 286 25.07 -9.62 8.42
N ALA A 287 26.02 -10.30 7.76
CA ALA A 287 27.39 -9.82 7.63
C ALA A 287 27.46 -8.47 6.89
N SER A 288 26.56 -8.24 5.92
CA SER A 288 26.44 -6.96 5.21
C SER A 288 26.02 -5.82 6.15
N ASP A 289 25.05 -6.06 7.05
CA ASP A 289 24.64 -5.06 8.05
C ASP A 289 25.81 -4.66 8.96
N ARG A 290 26.60 -5.64 9.43
CA ARG A 290 27.80 -5.39 10.25
C ARG A 290 28.90 -4.67 9.47
N TYR A 291 29.12 -5.06 8.21
CA TYR A 291 30.08 -4.41 7.32
C TYR A 291 29.73 -2.93 7.08
N ASN A 292 28.46 -2.66 6.76
CA ASN A 292 27.98 -1.31 6.51
C ASN A 292 27.95 -0.47 7.79
N LEU A 293 27.69 -1.07 8.95
CA LEU A 293 27.87 -0.41 10.24
C LEU A 293 29.32 0.03 10.45
N ALA A 294 30.29 -0.86 10.22
CA ALA A 294 31.71 -0.53 10.34
C ALA A 294 32.15 0.55 9.34
N LEU A 295 31.64 0.49 8.10
CA LEU A 295 31.84 1.53 7.09
C LEU A 295 31.30 2.89 7.56
N ALA A 296 30.08 2.93 8.09
CA ALA A 296 29.46 4.15 8.57
C ALA A 296 30.18 4.73 9.80
N GLN A 297 30.61 3.89 10.74
CA GLN A 297 31.40 4.30 11.91
C GLN A 297 32.74 4.91 11.50
N GLU A 298 33.47 4.23 10.61
CA GLU A 298 34.74 4.74 10.10
C GLU A 298 34.52 6.02 9.26
N GLY A 299 33.43 6.07 8.49
CA GLY A 299 33.03 7.23 7.71
C GLY A 299 32.64 8.44 8.55
N GLU A 300 32.08 8.26 9.75
CA GLU A 300 31.80 9.35 10.68
C GLU A 300 33.09 9.91 11.29
N GLN A 301 34.06 9.04 11.57
CA GLN A 301 35.36 9.44 12.11
C GLN A 301 36.27 10.10 11.07
N PHE A 302 36.29 9.58 9.84
CA PHE A 302 37.27 9.94 8.82
C PHE A 302 36.67 10.50 7.52
N GLY A 303 35.35 10.65 7.44
CA GLY A 303 34.65 11.07 6.24
C GLY A 303 34.38 9.91 5.28
N LEU A 304 33.11 9.74 4.88
CA LEU A 304 32.69 8.63 4.01
C LEU A 304 33.45 8.58 2.69
N GLY A 305 33.72 9.73 2.06
CA GLY A 305 34.49 9.78 0.81
C GLY A 305 35.89 9.17 0.96
N ALA A 306 36.63 9.54 2.01
CA ALA A 306 37.97 9.01 2.27
C ALA A 306 37.93 7.49 2.53
N VAL A 307 36.95 7.03 3.31
CA VAL A 307 36.80 5.61 3.68
C VAL A 307 36.37 4.75 2.49
N GLN A 308 35.42 5.21 1.68
CA GLN A 308 34.99 4.52 0.46
C GLN A 308 36.12 4.46 -0.58
N THR A 309 36.87 5.56 -0.73
CA THR A 309 38.05 5.63 -1.61
C THR A 309 39.12 4.64 -1.14
N PHE A 310 39.42 4.61 0.15
CA PHE A 310 40.34 3.64 0.75
C PHE A 310 39.91 2.19 0.52
N ARG A 311 38.62 1.86 0.74
CA ARG A 311 38.12 0.49 0.54
C ARG A 311 38.17 0.07 -0.92
N THR A 312 37.89 0.98 -1.84
CA THR A 312 38.02 0.74 -3.28
C THR A 312 39.48 0.49 -3.66
N ALA A 313 40.41 1.29 -3.14
CA ALA A 313 41.85 1.11 -3.32
C ALA A 313 42.33 -0.24 -2.76
N TYR A 314 41.81 -0.65 -1.61
CA TYR A 314 42.09 -1.95 -1.01
C TYR A 314 41.62 -3.11 -1.89
N THR A 315 40.41 -3.02 -2.47
CA THR A 315 39.93 -4.03 -3.42
C THR A 315 40.84 -4.15 -4.64
N ARG A 316 41.28 -3.01 -5.22
CA ARG A 316 42.25 -3.00 -6.33
C ARG A 316 43.57 -3.66 -5.94
N TYR A 317 44.06 -3.35 -4.74
CA TYR A 317 45.26 -3.98 -4.20
C TYR A 317 45.11 -5.50 -4.14
N THR A 318 43.99 -6.01 -3.59
CA THR A 318 43.74 -7.47 -3.53
C THR A 318 43.57 -8.13 -4.90
N ALA A 319 43.12 -7.37 -5.90
CA ALA A 319 43.02 -7.82 -7.29
C ALA A 319 44.36 -7.76 -8.05
N GLY A 320 45.44 -7.26 -7.42
CA GLY A 320 46.76 -7.15 -8.03
C GLY A 320 47.01 -5.84 -8.78
N ASP A 321 46.02 -4.95 -8.89
CA ASP A 321 46.18 -3.61 -9.46
C ASP A 321 46.89 -2.67 -8.48
N ARG A 322 48.22 -2.80 -8.41
CA ARG A 322 49.07 -2.03 -7.50
C ARG A 322 49.09 -0.54 -7.82
N ALA A 323 49.09 -0.17 -9.11
CA ALA A 323 49.11 1.23 -9.52
C ALA A 323 47.79 1.94 -9.19
N GLY A 324 46.65 1.31 -9.50
CA GLY A 324 45.34 1.84 -9.16
C GLY A 324 45.07 1.85 -7.65
N ALA A 325 45.67 0.93 -6.89
CA ALA A 325 45.64 0.96 -5.43
C ALA A 325 46.47 2.12 -4.85
N GLU A 326 47.69 2.37 -5.35
CA GLU A 326 48.50 3.50 -4.90
C GLU A 326 47.76 4.82 -5.11
N ALA A 327 47.20 5.04 -6.30
CA ALA A 327 46.43 6.24 -6.62
C ALA A 327 45.22 6.41 -5.69
N GLY A 328 44.50 5.33 -5.41
CA GLY A 328 43.35 5.36 -4.51
C GLY A 328 43.74 5.61 -3.04
N PHE A 329 44.81 5.00 -2.53
CA PHE A 329 45.28 5.28 -1.17
C PHE A 329 45.77 6.72 -1.04
N LEU A 330 46.49 7.24 -2.03
CA LEU A 330 46.90 8.64 -2.07
C LEU A 330 45.69 9.57 -2.03
N GLU A 331 44.66 9.32 -2.83
CA GLU A 331 43.45 10.15 -2.81
C GLU A 331 42.71 10.06 -1.48
N ALA A 332 42.62 8.88 -0.85
CA ALA A 332 42.05 8.75 0.48
C ALA A 332 42.80 9.60 1.52
N THR A 333 44.13 9.69 1.44
CA THR A 333 44.93 10.57 2.31
C THR A 333 44.73 12.07 2.00
N ARG A 334 44.42 12.43 0.75
CA ARG A 334 44.04 13.81 0.41
C ARG A 334 42.67 14.18 0.94
N LEU A 335 41.69 13.28 0.80
CA LEU A 335 40.33 13.47 1.31
C LEU A 335 40.30 13.57 2.83
N ASN A 336 41.12 12.78 3.53
CA ASN A 336 41.34 12.98 4.96
C ASN A 336 42.81 12.71 5.35
N PRO A 337 43.60 13.77 5.59
CA PRO A 337 45.00 13.65 6.00
C PRO A 337 45.21 12.97 7.35
N ARG A 338 44.17 12.84 8.18
CA ARG A 338 44.23 12.19 9.50
C ARG A 338 43.87 10.71 9.45
N TYR A 339 43.60 10.15 8.27
CA TYR A 339 43.22 8.75 8.14
C TYR A 339 44.45 7.82 8.10
N ALA A 340 44.95 7.46 9.28
CA ALA A 340 46.20 6.70 9.46
C ALA A 340 46.28 5.42 8.61
N LYS A 341 45.17 4.66 8.49
CA LYS A 341 45.12 3.43 7.68
C LYS A 341 45.43 3.71 6.21
N ALA A 342 44.93 4.80 5.63
CA ALA A 342 45.22 5.15 4.24
C ALA A 342 46.71 5.45 4.03
N TRP A 343 47.35 6.15 4.97
CA TRP A 343 48.80 6.38 4.96
C TRP A 343 49.61 5.09 5.08
N ALA A 344 49.23 4.19 5.98
CA ALA A 344 49.90 2.90 6.15
C ALA A 344 49.84 2.05 4.87
N TRP A 345 48.67 1.98 4.22
CA TRP A 345 48.49 1.24 2.98
C TRP A 345 49.17 1.89 1.77
N LEU A 346 49.20 3.23 1.70
CA LEU A 346 50.02 3.95 0.71
C LEU A 346 51.51 3.62 0.88
N GLY A 347 52.00 3.60 2.13
CA GLY A 347 53.37 3.21 2.46
C GLY A 347 53.68 1.78 2.02
N ARG A 348 52.75 0.85 2.28
CA ARG A 348 52.89 -0.55 1.85
C ARG A 348 53.01 -0.69 0.34
N VAL A 349 52.11 -0.08 -0.43
CA VAL A 349 52.13 -0.22 -1.89
C VAL A 349 53.42 0.38 -2.48
N ARG A 350 53.86 1.53 -1.97
CA ARG A 350 55.13 2.15 -2.39
C ARG A 350 56.35 1.32 -2.01
N TYR A 351 56.33 0.71 -0.83
CA TYR A 351 57.38 -0.19 -0.37
C TYR A 351 57.50 -1.42 -1.29
N GLU A 352 56.38 -2.04 -1.62
CA GLU A 352 56.34 -3.16 -2.58
C GLU A 352 56.82 -2.77 -3.97
N ALA A 353 56.56 -1.52 -4.39
CA ALA A 353 57.08 -0.94 -5.62
C ALA A 353 58.58 -0.53 -5.52
N LYS A 354 59.25 -0.80 -4.40
CA LYS A 354 60.63 -0.38 -4.08
C LYS A 354 60.84 1.14 -4.09
N ASN A 355 59.76 1.91 -4.04
CA ASN A 355 59.80 3.35 -3.83
C ASN A 355 59.98 3.64 -2.32
N TYR A 356 61.16 3.35 -1.80
CA TYR A 356 61.46 3.44 -0.37
C TYR A 356 61.37 4.88 0.17
N ALA A 357 61.70 5.88 -0.66
CA ALA A 357 61.53 7.29 -0.30
C ALA A 357 60.05 7.63 -0.08
N GLY A 358 59.18 7.27 -1.03
CA GLY A 358 57.74 7.48 -0.93
C GLY A 358 57.09 6.64 0.19
N ALA A 359 57.60 5.44 0.44
CA ALA A 359 57.16 4.58 1.55
C ALA A 359 57.53 5.18 2.91
N THR A 360 58.76 5.71 3.05
CA THR A 360 59.23 6.39 4.28
C THR A 360 58.33 7.58 4.61
N GLN A 361 57.97 8.40 3.61
CA GLN A 361 57.05 9.51 3.81
C GLN A 361 55.68 9.04 4.31
N ALA A 362 55.09 8.05 3.64
CA ALA A 362 53.73 7.59 3.95
C ALA A 362 53.66 6.86 5.30
N TYR A 363 54.60 5.95 5.59
CA TYR A 363 54.67 5.31 6.90
C TYR A 363 55.01 6.30 8.02
N GLY A 364 55.82 7.32 7.74
CA GLY A 364 56.09 8.40 8.69
C GLY A 364 54.82 9.13 9.11
N GLN A 365 53.94 9.46 8.15
CA GLN A 365 52.62 10.04 8.45
C GLN A 365 51.73 9.05 9.20
N ALA A 366 51.71 7.77 8.82
CA ALA A 366 50.91 6.75 9.50
C ALA A 366 51.30 6.61 10.99
N VAL A 367 52.60 6.51 11.29
CA VAL A 367 53.13 6.40 12.67
C VAL A 367 52.90 7.69 13.46
N ALA A 368 52.96 8.86 12.82
CA ALA A 368 52.65 10.12 13.48
C ALA A 368 51.17 10.20 13.92
N LEU A 369 50.26 9.62 13.14
CA LEU A 369 48.82 9.60 13.41
C LEU A 369 48.40 8.46 14.35
N ASP A 370 49.05 7.31 14.25
CA ASP A 370 48.87 6.16 15.14
C ASP A 370 50.24 5.59 15.59
N PRO A 371 50.81 6.13 16.68
CA PRO A 371 52.09 5.66 17.21
C PRO A 371 52.07 4.20 17.69
N ASN A 372 50.89 3.60 17.86
CA ASN A 372 50.75 2.23 18.33
C ASN A 372 50.71 1.20 17.18
N ASP A 373 50.67 1.64 15.92
CA ASP A 373 50.78 0.75 14.77
C ASP A 373 52.24 0.27 14.59
N LYS A 374 52.55 -0.83 15.29
CA LYS A 374 53.85 -1.51 15.22
C LYS A 374 54.22 -1.94 13.80
N SER A 375 53.24 -2.26 12.95
CA SER A 375 53.50 -2.69 11.58
C SER A 375 54.04 -1.52 10.76
N SER A 376 53.37 -0.37 10.81
CA SER A 376 53.85 0.84 10.14
C SER A 376 55.21 1.29 10.66
N ALA A 377 55.45 1.23 11.98
CA ALA A 377 56.75 1.58 12.56
C ALA A 377 57.88 0.63 12.11
N TYR A 378 57.59 -0.66 11.96
CA TYR A 378 58.55 -1.64 11.45
C TYR A 378 58.89 -1.36 9.98
N PHE A 379 57.89 -1.20 9.11
CA PHE A 379 58.13 -0.94 7.69
C PHE A 379 58.73 0.45 7.42
N LEU A 380 58.48 1.44 8.29
CA LEU A 380 59.17 2.74 8.24
C LEU A 380 60.69 2.57 8.37
N ARG A 381 61.15 1.78 9.35
CA ARG A 381 62.58 1.54 9.57
C ARG A 381 63.23 0.80 8.41
N LEU A 382 62.53 -0.19 7.83
CA LEU A 382 63.03 -0.91 6.65
C LEU A 382 63.15 0.01 5.43
N ALA A 383 62.10 0.81 5.16
CA ALA A 383 62.11 1.78 4.07
C ALA A 383 63.23 2.82 4.22
N GLN A 384 63.50 3.30 5.45
CA GLN A 384 64.62 4.20 5.73
C GLN A 384 66.00 3.57 5.45
N GLN A 385 66.11 2.26 5.55
CA GLN A 385 67.33 1.51 5.22
C GLN A 385 67.44 1.15 3.73
N GLY A 386 66.43 1.50 2.91
CA GLY A 386 66.34 1.10 1.50
C GLY A 386 66.22 -0.41 1.30
N LYS A 387 65.72 -1.13 2.31
CA LYS A 387 65.62 -2.60 2.34
C LYS A 387 64.20 -3.08 2.17
#